data_AF-A3UA90-F1
#
_entry.id   AF-A3UA90-F1
#
_cell.length_a   1.000
_cell.length_b   1.000
_cell.length_c   1.000
_cell.angle_alpha   90.00
_cell.angle_beta   90.00
_cell.angle_gamma   90.00
#
_symmetry.space_group_name_H-M   'P 1'
#
loop_
_entity.id
_entity.type
_entity.pdbx_description
1 polymer ?
#
loop_
_entity_poly.entity_id
_entity_poly.type
_entity_poly.pdbx_seq_one_letter_code
_entity_poly.pdbx_strand_id
1 'polypeptide(L)'
;MYLKCPQSRQGKFLEVNSYKFSNMNKVTVKHPKFGLKHSIEPTFYTGSRYVSYGTEIAITTYVLTLIFGLDFGSLGHLLSIVEALLFTMS
;
A
#
# COMPACT_ATOMS: atom_id res chain seq x y z
N MET A 1 -13.72 -5.73 -11.02
CA MET A 1 -12.74 -6.68 -10.46
C MET A 1 -13.51 -7.74 -9.67
N TYR A 2 -13.48 -9.02 -10.05
CA TYR A 2 -14.17 -10.08 -9.29
C TYR A 2 -13.14 -10.83 -8.44
N LEU A 3 -13.11 -10.54 -7.14
CA LEU A 3 -12.21 -11.18 -6.17
C LEU A 3 -12.73 -12.58 -5.81
N LYS A 4 -12.48 -13.52 -6.70
CA LYS A 4 -12.77 -14.96 -6.52
C LYS A 4 -11.51 -15.69 -6.06
N CYS A 5 -11.69 -16.91 -5.56
CA CYS A 5 -10.56 -17.74 -5.17
C CYS A 5 -9.58 -17.93 -6.36
N PRO A 6 -8.27 -17.72 -6.19
CA PRO A 6 -7.31 -17.77 -7.30
C PRO A 6 -7.16 -19.17 -7.91
N GLN A 7 -7.33 -20.23 -7.10
CA GLN A 7 -7.26 -21.61 -7.57
C GLN A 7 -8.51 -22.04 -8.35
N SER A 8 -9.70 -21.76 -7.81
CA SER A 8 -10.95 -22.31 -8.36
C SER A 8 -11.73 -21.33 -9.24
N ARG A 9 -11.39 -20.04 -9.19
CA ARG A 9 -12.14 -18.93 -9.81
C ARG A 9 -13.63 -18.92 -9.43
N GLN A 10 -13.96 -19.49 -8.28
CA GLN A 10 -15.31 -19.58 -7.72
C GLN A 10 -15.29 -19.09 -6.27
N GLY A 11 -16.48 -18.77 -5.73
CA GLY A 11 -16.61 -18.26 -4.36
C GLY A 11 -16.01 -16.86 -4.15
N LYS A 12 -16.01 -16.41 -2.89
CA LYS A 12 -15.46 -15.12 -2.47
C LYS A 12 -14.06 -15.30 -1.86
N PHE A 13 -13.10 -14.50 -2.31
CA PHE A 13 -11.75 -14.48 -1.74
C PHE A 13 -11.66 -13.63 -0.47
N LEU A 14 -12.38 -12.50 -0.42
CA LEU A 14 -12.45 -11.63 0.74
C LEU A 14 -13.68 -11.95 1.60
N GLU A 15 -13.53 -11.80 2.92
CA GLU A 15 -14.66 -11.92 3.87
C GLU A 15 -15.65 -10.77 3.71
N VAL A 16 -15.13 -9.58 3.39
CA VAL A 16 -15.91 -8.36 3.22
C VAL A 16 -15.73 -7.79 1.81
N ASN A 17 -16.65 -6.91 1.42
CA ASN A 17 -16.51 -6.14 0.19
C ASN A 17 -15.28 -5.21 0.25
N SER A 18 -14.54 -5.08 -0.85
CA SER A 18 -13.29 -4.28 -0.92
C SER A 18 -13.50 -2.80 -0.61
N TYR A 19 -14.72 -2.29 -0.80
CA TYR A 19 -15.08 -0.90 -0.49
C TYR A 19 -15.24 -0.63 1.02
N LYS A 20 -15.17 -1.67 1.88
CA LYS A 20 -15.10 -1.51 3.34
C LYS A 20 -13.65 -1.41 3.79
N PHE A 21 -13.07 -0.21 3.72
CA PHE A 21 -11.66 0.06 4.02
C PHE A 21 -11.18 -0.48 5.37
N SER A 22 -12.00 -0.41 6.42
CA SER A 22 -11.66 -0.94 7.76
C SER A 22 -11.30 -2.43 7.77
N ASN A 23 -11.79 -3.22 6.80
CA ASN A 23 -11.62 -4.67 6.76
C ASN A 23 -11.11 -5.18 5.40
N MET A 24 -10.57 -4.31 4.55
CA MET A 24 -10.17 -4.67 3.17
C MET A 24 -9.08 -5.76 3.10
N ASN A 25 -8.32 -5.94 4.18
CA ASN A 25 -7.27 -6.95 4.30
C ASN A 25 -7.79 -8.34 4.70
N LYS A 26 -9.07 -8.49 5.07
CA LYS A 26 -9.60 -9.78 5.54
C LYS A 26 -9.88 -10.73 4.39
N VAL A 27 -9.06 -11.78 4.28
CA VAL A 27 -9.23 -12.89 3.36
C VAL A 27 -9.97 -14.05 4.01
N THR A 28 -10.78 -14.76 3.24
CA THR A 28 -11.53 -15.92 3.73
C THR A 28 -10.56 -17.02 4.20
N VAL A 29 -10.58 -17.33 5.51
CA VAL A 29 -9.63 -18.28 6.14
C VAL A 29 -9.61 -19.63 5.44
N LYS A 30 -10.76 -20.17 5.02
CA LYS A 30 -10.85 -21.48 4.35
C LYS A 30 -11.88 -21.48 3.23
N HIS A 31 -11.53 -21.99 2.04
CA HIS A 31 -12.51 -22.16 0.97
C HIS A 31 -13.48 -23.32 1.27
N PRO A 32 -14.80 -23.15 1.19
CA PRO A 32 -15.78 -24.17 1.60
C PRO A 32 -15.71 -25.46 0.75
N LYS A 33 -15.36 -25.35 -0.54
CA LYS A 33 -15.34 -26.50 -1.46
C LYS A 33 -13.99 -27.25 -1.53
N PHE A 34 -12.88 -26.53 -1.39
CA PHE A 34 -11.52 -27.05 -1.63
C PHE A 34 -10.69 -27.12 -0.35
N GLY A 35 -11.17 -26.54 0.75
CA GLY A 35 -10.48 -26.52 2.03
C GLY A 35 -9.18 -25.71 2.06
N LEU A 36 -8.86 -24.96 1.00
CA LEU A 36 -7.64 -24.16 0.91
C LEU A 36 -7.64 -23.08 2.00
N LYS A 37 -6.57 -23.05 2.80
CA LYS A 37 -6.34 -22.01 3.81
C LYS A 37 -5.73 -20.78 3.14
N HIS A 38 -6.42 -19.65 3.17
CA HIS A 38 -5.83 -18.39 2.70
C HIS A 38 -5.24 -17.63 3.89
N SER A 39 -4.08 -17.03 3.66
CA SER A 39 -3.45 -16.09 4.59
C SER A 39 -2.92 -14.93 3.78
N ILE A 40 -2.90 -13.74 4.39
CA ILE A 40 -2.13 -12.62 3.86
C ILE A 40 -0.66 -12.99 3.93
N GLU A 41 0.09 -12.69 2.88
CA GLU A 41 1.54 -12.86 2.84
C GLU A 41 2.21 -11.62 3.47
N PRO A 42 2.76 -11.73 4.69
CA PRO A 42 3.16 -10.56 5.47
C PRO A 42 4.36 -9.83 4.88
N THR A 43 5.29 -10.55 4.26
CA THR A 43 6.49 -9.99 3.60
C THR A 43 6.10 -9.14 2.40
N PHE A 44 5.23 -9.64 1.53
CA PHE A 44 4.72 -8.90 0.39
C PHE A 44 3.92 -7.66 0.82
N TYR A 45 3.06 -7.81 1.82
CA TYR A 45 2.26 -6.69 2.34
C TYR A 45 3.14 -5.60 2.98
N THR A 46 4.19 -6.01 3.69
CA THR A 46 5.13 -5.07 4.32
C THR A 46 6.01 -4.38 3.27
N GLY A 47 6.50 -5.11 2.26
CA GLY A 47 7.27 -4.54 1.16
C GLY A 47 6.49 -3.48 0.38
N SER A 48 5.25 -3.80 -0.01
CA SER A 48 4.36 -2.86 -0.71
C SER A 48 4.01 -1.62 0.12
N ARG A 49 3.92 -1.76 1.45
CA ARG A 49 3.76 -0.62 2.37
C ARG A 49 4.95 0.35 2.30
N TYR A 50 6.19 -0.14 2.33
CA TYR A 50 7.37 0.73 2.27
C TYR A 50 7.46 1.51 0.94
N VAL A 51 7.14 0.86 -0.19
CA VAL A 51 7.11 1.54 -1.49
C VAL A 51 6.04 2.63 -1.53
N SER A 52 4.84 2.33 -1.02
CA SER A 52 3.73 3.29 -0.97
C SER A 52 4.08 4.48 -0.08
N TYR A 53 4.67 4.21 1.09
CA TYR A 53 5.09 5.23 2.04
C TYR A 53 6.15 6.19 1.47
N GLY A 54 7.20 5.67 0.83
CA GLY A 54 8.20 6.51 0.18
C GLY A 54 7.61 7.38 -0.94
N THR A 55 6.65 6.82 -1.68
CA THR A 55 5.92 7.56 -2.74
C THR A 55 5.07 8.68 -2.15
N GLU A 56 4.32 8.41 -1.08
CA GLU A 56 3.52 9.41 -0.38
C GLU A 56 4.37 10.56 0.16
N ILE A 57 5.53 10.27 0.75
CA ILE A 57 6.47 11.30 1.25
C ILE A 57 7.01 12.14 0.10
N ALA A 58 7.44 11.53 -1.00
CA ALA A 58 7.95 12.25 -2.16
C ALA A 58 6.91 13.20 -2.77
N ILE A 59 5.66 12.74 -2.91
CA ILE A 59 4.56 13.57 -3.40
C ILE A 59 4.27 14.71 -2.42
N THR A 60 4.17 14.40 -1.13
CA THR A 60 3.83 15.39 -0.09
C THR A 60 4.89 16.48 -0.01
N THR A 61 6.17 16.12 0.05
CA THR A 61 7.29 17.07 0.11
C THR A 61 7.37 17.93 -1.15
N TYR A 62 7.18 17.36 -2.34
CA TYR A 62 7.15 18.13 -3.58
C TYR A 62 5.98 19.12 -3.62
N VAL A 63 4.76 18.67 -3.29
CA VAL A 63 3.57 19.53 -3.24
C VAL A 63 3.75 20.64 -2.19
N LEU A 64 4.34 20.33 -1.03
CA LEU A 64 4.61 21.31 0.00
C LEU A 64 5.58 22.39 -0.50
N THR A 65 6.61 21.99 -1.22
CA THR A 65 7.59 22.89 -1.84
C THR A 65 6.92 23.84 -2.85
N LEU A 66 5.97 23.34 -3.64
CA LEU A 66 5.15 24.15 -4.55
C LEU A 66 4.25 25.15 -3.80
N ILE A 67 3.58 24.70 -2.73
CA ILE A 67 2.68 25.56 -1.93
C ILE A 67 3.45 26.72 -1.29
N PHE A 68 4.68 26.47 -0.82
CA PHE A 68 5.53 27.49 -0.22
C PHE A 68 6.35 28.32 -1.23
N GLY A 69 6.25 28.01 -2.54
CA GLY A 69 6.99 28.73 -3.59
C GLY A 69 8.51 28.60 -3.46
N LEU A 70 8.98 27.49 -2.90
CA LEU A 70 10.40 27.22 -2.67
C LEU A 70 11.03 26.66 -3.95
N ASP A 71 11.89 27.44 -4.61
CA ASP A 71 12.60 26.97 -5.80
C ASP A 71 13.94 26.36 -5.40
N PHE A 72 13.89 25.09 -5.03
CA PHE A 72 15.07 24.26 -4.90
C PHE A 72 15.26 23.60 -6.26
N GLY A 73 16.36 23.86 -6.97
CA GLY A 73 16.64 23.17 -8.23
C GLY A 73 16.55 21.63 -8.11
N SER A 74 16.62 20.90 -9.22
CA SER A 74 16.36 19.45 -9.24
C SER A 74 17.08 18.62 -8.15
N LEU A 75 18.35 18.94 -7.87
CA LEU A 75 19.12 18.31 -6.79
C LEU A 75 18.60 18.64 -5.40
N GLY A 76 18.14 19.87 -5.16
CA GLY A 76 17.62 20.31 -3.87
C GLY A 76 16.30 19.60 -3.53
N HIS A 77 15.41 19.40 -4.51
CA HIS A 77 14.21 18.58 -4.30
C HIS A 77 14.55 17.13 -3.92
N LEU A 78 15.52 16.51 -4.59
CA LEU A 78 15.93 15.14 -4.27
C LEU A 78 16.49 15.02 -2.85
N LEU A 79 17.34 15.97 -2.44
CA LEU A 79 17.89 16.00 -1.09
C LEU A 79 16.79 16.22 -0.04
N SER A 80 15.84 17.13 -0.30
CA SER A 80 14.71 17.39 0.60
C SER A 80 13.83 16.14 0.80
N ILE A 81 13.56 15.38 -0.27
CA ILE A 81 12.80 14.13 -0.17
C ILE A 81 13.55 13.09 0.68
N VAL A 82 14.87 12.95 0.51
CA VAL A 82 15.69 12.01 1.29
C VAL A 82 15.76 12.42 2.76
N GLU A 83 15.93 13.71 3.04
CA GLU A 83 15.95 14.25 4.41
C GLU A 83 14.61 14.04 5.12
N ALA A 84 13.50 14.33 4.43
CA ALA A 84 12.16 14.07 4.96
C ALA A 84 11.92 12.58 5.23
N LEU A 85 12.38 11.70 4.33
CA LEU A 85 12.27 10.25 4.53
C LEU A 85 13.04 9.81 5.77
N LEU A 86 14.30 10.24 5.93
CA LEU A 86 15.11 9.93 7.12
C LEU A 86 14.48 10.47 8.41
N PHE A 87 13.96 11.70 8.38
CA PHE A 87 13.30 12.30 9.54
C PHE A 87 12.05 11.54 9.97
N THR A 88 11.24 11.07 9.02
CA THR A 88 10.02 10.31 9.32
C THR A 88 10.26 8.85 9.71
N MET A 89 11.43 8.30 9.37
CA MET A 89 11.84 6.95 9.73
C MET A 89 12.60 6.87 11.06
N SER A 90 13.10 8.01 11.58
CA SER A 90 13.76 8.13 12.89
C SER A 90 12.75 8.21 14.04
#